data_AF-A0A2T0MIP6-F1
#
_entry.id   AF-A0A2T0MIP6-F1
#
_cell.length_a   1.000
_cell.length_b   1.000
_cell.length_c   1.000
_cell.angle_alpha   90.00
_cell.angle_beta   90.00
_cell.angle_gamma   90.00
#
_symmetry.space_group_name_H-M   'P 1'
#
loop_
_entity.id
_entity.type
_entity.pdbx_description
1 polymer ?
#
loop_
_entity_poly.entity_id
_entity_poly.type
_entity_poly.pdbx_seq_one_letter_code
_entity_poly.pdbx_strand_id
1 'polypeptide(L)'
;MKKIRPLLTYVLVLFFGALALYFWSNSRTLKQQLEVNQKTEQNLFSRLAMHEALLQGDSLLIRGNYDDAIQSYSEGQEPKTESDGAALEMRMAFAKTFLALQTKKNNTDSNHLAVLDTTPQVVNEFSSDEINTIDSLTFAMEKMRAQVSRLQKQLRKKANGQYLTFITSKGSVVHYVGDVKDKKANGMGVALLSTGSRYEGQWKNNQRHGQGTFYWPDGQSYEGTYINDKRDGQGTYYWPNGEKYVGHWKADERFGEGIFYGKKGDIVASGIWEDDELVQEPNRRRK
;
A
#
# COMPACT_ATOMS: atom_id res chain seq x y z
N MET A 1 42.70 61.29 14.59
CA MET A 1 42.67 59.81 14.36
C MET A 1 42.91 58.95 15.62
N LYS A 2 42.52 59.37 16.84
CA LYS A 2 42.82 58.59 18.09
C LYS A 2 41.63 57.83 18.71
N LYS A 3 40.38 58.06 18.28
CA LYS A 3 39.17 57.46 18.89
C LYS A 3 38.63 56.18 18.21
N ILE A 4 39.17 55.78 17.06
CA ILE A 4 38.63 54.67 16.24
C ILE A 4 39.12 53.29 16.72
N ARG A 5 40.34 53.22 17.28
CA ARG A 5 40.94 51.96 17.78
C ARG A 5 40.12 51.26 18.88
N PRO A 6 39.59 51.94 19.92
CA PRO A 6 38.78 51.26 20.94
C PRO A 6 37.42 50.79 20.40
N LEU A 7 36.83 51.49 19.43
CA LEU A 7 35.54 51.11 18.85
C LEU A 7 35.63 49.80 18.05
N LEU A 8 36.72 49.63 17.29
CA LEU A 8 36.99 48.41 16.53
C LEU A 8 37.12 47.18 17.44
N THR A 9 37.77 47.33 18.61
CA THR A 9 37.90 46.23 19.57
C THR A 9 36.55 45.81 20.17
N TYR A 10 35.65 46.75 20.47
CA TYR A 10 34.31 46.39 20.97
C TYR A 10 33.47 45.69 19.89
N VAL A 11 33.54 46.13 18.64
CA VAL A 11 32.84 45.49 17.51
C VAL A 11 33.35 44.06 17.28
N LEU A 12 34.66 43.83 17.36
CA LEU A 12 35.24 42.49 17.26
C LEU A 12 34.79 41.59 18.41
N VAL A 13 34.79 42.08 19.65
CA VAL A 13 34.33 41.31 20.82
C VAL A 13 32.85 40.94 20.69
N LEU A 14 32.00 41.87 20.26
CA LEU A 14 30.58 41.58 20.02
C LEU A 14 30.38 40.57 18.87
N PHE A 15 31.15 40.70 17.79
CA PHE A 15 31.11 39.77 16.67
C PHE A 15 31.51 38.35 17.09
N PHE A 16 32.64 38.19 17.80
CA PHE A 16 33.06 36.89 18.32
C PHE A 16 32.10 36.32 19.37
N GLY A 17 31.50 37.18 20.21
CA GLY A 17 30.47 36.78 21.16
C GLY A 17 29.19 36.25 20.48
N ALA A 18 28.71 36.95 19.45
CA ALA A 18 27.58 36.51 18.64
C ALA A 18 27.88 35.20 17.88
N LEU A 19 29.10 35.09 17.34
CA LEU A 19 29.58 33.87 16.67
C LEU A 19 29.60 32.68 17.65
N ALA A 20 30.13 32.88 18.87
CA ALA A 20 30.16 31.87 19.92
C ALA A 20 28.75 31.44 20.35
N LEU A 21 27.83 32.38 20.50
CA LEU A 21 26.42 32.09 20.81
C LEU A 21 25.73 31.31 19.68
N TYR A 22 25.99 31.67 18.42
CA TYR A 22 25.48 30.95 17.25
C TYR A 22 25.99 29.50 17.23
N PHE A 23 27.30 29.28 17.38
CA PHE A 23 27.88 27.95 17.43
C PHE A 23 27.39 27.14 18.63
N TRP A 24 27.20 27.77 19.79
CA TRP A 24 26.68 27.12 20.99
C TRP A 24 25.21 26.69 20.83
N SER A 25 24.37 27.57 20.26
CA SER A 25 22.98 27.26 19.95
C SER A 25 22.88 26.14 18.92
N ASN A 26 23.64 26.24 17.82
CA ASN A 26 23.64 25.22 16.77
C ASN A 26 24.17 23.88 17.29
N SER A 27 25.19 23.88 18.15
CA SER A 27 25.71 22.65 18.78
C SER A 27 24.66 21.96 19.67
N ARG A 28 23.85 22.73 20.41
CA ARG A 28 22.74 22.16 21.20
C ARG A 28 21.66 21.57 20.31
N THR A 29 21.26 22.27 19.26
CA THR A 29 20.27 21.76 18.29
C THR A 29 20.75 20.48 17.62
N LEU A 30 22.02 20.42 17.21
CA LEU A 30 22.59 19.24 16.57
C LEU A 30 22.64 18.04 17.51
N LYS A 31 22.95 18.26 18.80
CA LYS A 31 22.90 17.20 19.83
C LYS A 31 21.48 16.67 20.03
N GLN A 32 20.49 17.56 20.10
CA GLN A 32 19.09 17.16 20.22
C GLN A 32 18.61 16.35 19.01
N GLN A 33 18.98 16.78 17.78
CA GLN A 33 18.66 16.03 16.57
C GLN A 33 19.32 14.66 16.54
N LEU A 34 20.58 14.56 16.98
CA LEU A 34 21.29 13.30 17.08
C LEU A 34 20.61 12.34 18.07
N GLU A 35 20.23 12.82 19.26
CA GLU A 35 19.51 12.02 20.26
C GLU A 35 18.15 11.53 19.74
N VAL A 36 17.39 12.39 19.05
CA VAL A 36 16.12 12.01 18.43
C VAL A 36 16.35 10.95 17.36
N ASN A 37 17.32 11.14 16.46
CA ASN A 37 17.62 10.20 15.39
C ASN A 37 18.07 8.84 15.95
N GLN A 38 18.94 8.82 16.96
CA GLN A 38 19.36 7.59 17.64
C GLN A 38 18.17 6.84 18.25
N LYS A 39 17.25 7.57 18.90
CA LYS A 39 16.02 6.98 19.46
C LYS A 39 15.10 6.46 18.36
N THR A 40 14.99 7.17 17.24
CA THR A 40 14.20 6.72 16.08
C THR A 40 14.80 5.47 15.44
N GLU A 41 16.12 5.40 15.28
CA GLU A 41 16.81 4.22 14.78
C GLU A 41 16.60 3.01 15.69
N GLN A 42 16.80 3.17 17.00
CA GLN A 42 16.54 2.09 17.98
C GLN A 42 15.09 1.59 17.92
N ASN A 43 14.13 2.51 17.79
CA ASN A 43 12.72 2.14 17.61
C ASN A 43 12.50 1.39 16.30
N LEU A 44 13.12 1.81 15.20
CA LEU A 44 13.01 1.16 13.91
C LEU A 44 13.61 -0.26 13.95
N PHE A 45 14.80 -0.43 14.52
CA PHE A 45 15.42 -1.74 14.71
C PHE A 45 14.55 -2.68 15.54
N SER A 46 13.95 -2.19 16.64
CA SER A 46 13.03 -3.01 17.45
C SER A 46 11.79 -3.47 16.65
N ARG A 47 11.23 -2.60 15.80
CA ARG A 47 10.09 -2.95 14.94
C ARG A 47 10.47 -3.95 13.84
N LEU A 48 11.66 -3.81 13.28
CA LEU A 48 12.17 -4.75 12.26
C LEU A 48 12.37 -6.14 12.83
N ALA A 49 12.99 -6.25 14.02
CA ALA A 49 13.19 -7.53 14.69
C ALA A 49 11.85 -8.24 14.99
N MET A 50 10.84 -7.50 15.44
CA MET A 50 9.49 -8.04 15.65
C MET A 50 8.86 -8.54 14.34
N HIS A 51 8.99 -7.77 13.25
CA HIS A 51 8.44 -8.17 11.95
C HIS A 51 9.12 -9.42 11.37
N GLU A 52 10.43 -9.54 11.57
CA GLU A 52 11.21 -10.72 11.18
C GLU A 52 10.75 -11.97 11.94
N ALA A 53 10.56 -11.88 13.26
CA ALA A 53 10.03 -12.96 14.08
C ALA A 53 8.62 -13.40 13.65
N LEU A 54 7.75 -12.44 13.29
CA LEU A 54 6.42 -12.73 12.75
C LEU A 54 6.49 -13.48 11.41
N LEU A 55 7.35 -13.05 10.49
CA LEU A 55 7.53 -13.70 9.19
C LEU A 55 8.12 -15.11 9.32
N GLN A 56 9.05 -15.30 10.25
CA GLN A 56 9.61 -16.61 10.57
C GLN A 56 8.54 -17.54 11.13
N GLY A 57 7.76 -17.06 12.11
CA GLY A 57 6.63 -17.81 12.68
C GLY A 57 5.58 -18.17 11.62
N ASP A 58 5.22 -17.22 10.74
CA ASP A 58 4.28 -17.47 9.63
C ASP A 58 4.80 -18.53 8.66
N SER A 59 6.10 -18.47 8.33
CA SER A 59 6.72 -19.49 7.48
C SER A 59 6.69 -20.87 8.13
N LEU A 60 6.88 -20.97 9.45
CA LEU A 60 6.85 -22.24 10.20
C LEU A 60 5.42 -22.79 10.29
N LEU A 61 4.45 -21.92 10.56
CA LEU A 61 3.02 -22.23 10.58
C LEU A 61 2.57 -22.83 9.25
N ILE A 62 2.97 -22.23 8.12
CA ILE A 62 2.62 -22.72 6.77
C ILE A 62 3.24 -24.09 6.47
N ARG A 63 4.42 -24.39 7.02
CA ARG A 63 5.13 -25.65 6.85
C ARG A 63 4.61 -26.77 7.77
N GLY A 64 3.68 -26.45 8.67
CA GLY A 64 3.10 -27.43 9.60
C GLY A 64 3.94 -27.66 10.86
N ASN A 65 4.92 -26.80 11.12
CA ASN A 65 5.74 -26.86 12.33
C ASN A 65 5.18 -25.87 13.36
N TYR A 66 4.12 -26.29 14.04
CA TYR A 66 3.32 -25.40 14.86
C TYR A 66 3.97 -25.05 16.20
N ASP A 67 4.72 -25.97 16.79
CA ASP A 67 5.46 -25.73 18.03
C ASP A 67 6.52 -24.64 17.85
N ASP A 68 7.35 -24.78 16.81
CA ASP A 68 8.38 -23.78 16.49
C ASP A 68 7.77 -22.43 16.07
N ALA A 69 6.59 -22.45 15.42
CA ALA A 69 5.85 -21.23 15.10
C ALA A 69 5.38 -20.50 16.37
N ILE A 70 4.81 -21.22 17.34
CA ILE A 70 4.38 -20.65 18.63
C ILE A 70 5.58 -20.05 19.37
N GLN A 71 6.71 -20.77 19.40
CA GLN A 71 7.94 -20.29 20.01
C GLN A 71 8.44 -19.01 19.33
N SER A 72 8.51 -18.99 17.99
CA SER A 72 8.92 -17.82 17.21
C SER A 72 8.02 -16.60 17.44
N TYR A 73 6.71 -16.79 17.66
CA TYR A 73 5.81 -15.71 18.01
C TYR A 73 5.99 -15.21 19.45
N SER A 74 6.35 -16.09 20.38
CA SER A 74 6.58 -15.74 21.79
C SER A 74 7.92 -15.06 22.05
N GLU A 75 8.92 -15.30 21.20
CA GLU A 75 10.25 -14.68 21.28
C GLU A 75 10.28 -13.25 20.71
N GLY A 76 9.29 -12.89 19.88
CA GLY A 76 9.09 -11.51 19.44
C GLY A 76 8.64 -10.64 20.61
N GLN A 77 9.40 -9.58 20.92
CA GLN A 77 9.09 -8.65 22.01
C GLN A 77 7.64 -8.16 22.00
N GLU A 78 7.12 -7.81 23.20
CA GLU A 78 5.73 -7.41 23.39
C GLU A 78 5.27 -6.31 22.42
N PRO A 79 4.03 -6.42 21.92
CA PRO A 79 3.46 -5.48 20.97
C PRO A 79 3.36 -4.07 21.59
N LYS A 80 4.00 -3.09 20.94
CA LYS A 80 3.97 -1.68 21.39
C LYS A 80 2.61 -0.99 21.13
N THR A 81 1.73 -1.62 20.36
CA THR A 81 0.39 -1.10 20.07
C THR A 81 -0.66 -2.18 20.27
N GLU A 82 -1.87 -1.77 20.68
CA GLU A 82 -3.02 -2.66 20.91
C GLU A 82 -3.41 -3.44 19.65
N SER A 83 -3.29 -2.81 18.47
CA SER A 83 -3.55 -3.45 17.18
C SER A 83 -2.52 -4.54 16.83
N ASP A 84 -1.24 -4.32 17.17
CA ASP A 84 -0.18 -5.32 16.92
C ASP A 84 -0.34 -6.53 17.85
N GLY A 85 -0.86 -6.31 19.06
CA GLY A 85 -1.12 -7.37 20.03
C GLY A 85 -2.25 -8.30 19.63
N ALA A 86 -3.39 -7.73 19.20
CA ALA A 86 -4.53 -8.53 18.75
C ALA A 86 -4.17 -9.46 17.55
N ALA A 87 -3.32 -8.97 16.63
CA ALA A 87 -2.86 -9.77 15.50
C ALA A 87 -1.91 -10.90 15.92
N LEU A 88 -0.99 -10.64 16.87
CA LEU A 88 -0.08 -11.65 17.41
C LEU A 88 -0.85 -12.73 18.17
N GLU A 89 -1.82 -12.33 19.01
CA GLU A 89 -2.68 -13.25 19.75
C GLU A 89 -3.46 -14.18 18.83
N MET A 90 -4.05 -13.64 17.76
CA MET A 90 -4.76 -14.45 16.76
C MET A 90 -3.83 -15.49 16.11
N ARG A 91 -2.61 -15.10 15.73
CA ARG A 91 -1.63 -16.03 15.13
C ARG A 91 -1.25 -17.17 16.08
N MET A 92 -0.99 -16.85 17.34
CA MET A 92 -0.69 -17.83 18.38
C MET A 92 -1.88 -18.76 18.64
N ALA A 93 -3.10 -18.23 18.64
CA ALA A 93 -4.32 -19.02 18.78
C ALA A 93 -4.46 -20.02 17.63
N PHE A 94 -4.26 -19.58 16.38
CA PHE A 94 -4.27 -20.47 15.23
C PHE A 94 -3.22 -21.58 15.34
N ALA A 95 -1.96 -21.22 15.63
CA ALA A 95 -0.88 -22.21 15.75
C ALA A 95 -1.19 -23.28 16.81
N LYS A 96 -1.71 -22.88 17.98
CA LYS A 96 -2.15 -23.80 19.03
C LYS A 96 -3.30 -24.71 18.59
N THR A 97 -4.29 -24.16 17.88
CA THR A 97 -5.40 -24.97 17.37
C THR A 97 -4.94 -26.01 16.36
N PHE A 98 -4.01 -25.66 15.47
CA PHE A 98 -3.46 -26.59 14.48
C PHE A 98 -2.59 -27.68 15.13
N LEU A 99 -1.79 -27.33 16.12
CA LEU A 99 -1.04 -28.30 16.91
C LEU A 99 -1.96 -29.32 17.60
N ALA A 100 -3.06 -28.87 18.21
CA ALA A 100 -4.03 -29.74 18.85
C ALA A 100 -4.70 -30.71 17.85
N LEU A 101 -4.98 -30.25 16.63
CA LEU A 101 -5.52 -31.10 15.57
C LEU A 101 -4.49 -32.14 15.07
N GLN A 102 -3.23 -31.76 14.95
CA GLN A 102 -2.15 -32.67 14.54
C GLN A 102 -1.89 -33.76 15.58
N THR A 103 -1.83 -33.40 16.86
CA THR A 103 -1.66 -34.35 17.96
C THR A 103 -2.84 -35.32 18.07
N LYS A 104 -4.07 -34.84 17.84
CA LYS A 104 -5.27 -35.70 17.79
C LYS A 104 -5.20 -36.72 16.65
N LYS A 105 -4.74 -36.32 15.45
CA LYS A 105 -4.53 -37.24 14.31
C LYS A 105 -3.49 -38.32 14.63
N ASN A 106 -2.34 -37.93 15.18
CA ASN A 106 -1.26 -38.88 15.50
C ASN A 106 -1.64 -39.87 16.61
N ASN A 107 -2.49 -39.48 17.56
CA ASN A 107 -3.03 -40.38 18.58
C ASN A 107 -4.06 -41.39 18.03
N THR A 108 -4.82 -41.03 16.99
CA THR A 108 -5.73 -41.96 16.30
C THR A 108 -4.96 -43.04 15.53
N ASP A 109 -3.82 -42.70 14.92
CA ASP A 109 -2.95 -43.66 14.22
C ASP A 109 -2.18 -44.58 15.19
N SER A 110 -1.97 -44.14 16.45
CA SER A 110 -1.22 -44.91 17.46
C SER A 110 -2.06 -45.95 18.22
N ASN A 111 -3.40 -45.81 18.21
CA ASN A 111 -4.32 -46.74 18.90
C ASN A 111 -4.62 -48.02 18.10
N HIS A 112 -4.07 -48.20 16.90
CA HIS A 112 -4.29 -49.38 16.05
C HIS A 112 -3.15 -50.42 16.07
N LEU A 113 -2.19 -50.33 16.99
CA LEU A 113 -1.02 -51.24 17.03
C LEU A 113 -0.80 -52.04 18.33
N ALA A 114 -1.82 -52.23 19.16
CA ALA A 114 -1.71 -53.18 20.25
C ALA A 114 -2.99 -54.01 20.43
N VAL A 115 -2.78 -55.32 20.59
CA VAL A 115 -3.72 -56.38 20.97
C VAL A 115 -4.37 -57.13 19.80
N LEU A 116 -3.63 -58.16 19.34
CA LEU A 116 -4.23 -59.42 18.87
C LEU A 116 -4.95 -60.13 20.02
N ASP A 117 -5.99 -60.88 19.64
CA ASP A 117 -6.52 -62.09 20.28
C ASP A 117 -7.84 -61.98 21.07
N THR A 118 -8.97 -61.95 20.35
CA THR A 118 -10.10 -62.92 20.39
C THR A 118 -11.30 -62.40 19.57
N THR A 119 -11.80 -63.21 18.63
CA THR A 119 -12.89 -62.92 17.65
C THR A 119 -14.30 -62.72 18.26
N PRO A 120 -15.33 -62.15 17.56
CA PRO A 120 -15.42 -61.88 16.12
C PRO A 120 -15.84 -60.43 15.72
N GLN A 121 -15.61 -60.16 14.43
CA GLN A 121 -15.86 -58.94 13.65
C GLN A 121 -17.09 -58.11 14.05
N VAL A 122 -16.84 -56.84 14.40
CA VAL A 122 -17.73 -55.74 14.04
C VAL A 122 -16.89 -54.76 13.23
N VAL A 123 -17.18 -54.72 11.94
CA VAL A 123 -16.72 -53.71 11.00
C VAL A 123 -17.26 -52.37 11.48
N ASN A 124 -16.38 -51.37 11.68
CA ASN A 124 -16.77 -49.97 11.55
C ASN A 124 -15.80 -49.33 10.55
N GLU A 125 -16.21 -49.39 9.29
CA GLU A 125 -15.70 -48.57 8.20
C GLU A 125 -15.85 -47.09 8.59
N PHE A 126 -14.80 -46.31 8.38
CA PHE A 126 -14.90 -44.86 8.41
C PHE A 126 -16.01 -44.42 7.46
N SER A 127 -16.93 -43.59 7.95
CA SER A 127 -18.04 -43.10 7.13
C SER A 127 -17.51 -42.29 5.94
N SER A 128 -18.08 -42.52 4.77
CA SER A 128 -17.70 -41.89 3.50
C SER A 128 -17.80 -40.36 3.52
N ASP A 129 -18.51 -39.78 4.49
CA ASP A 129 -18.62 -38.33 4.69
C ASP A 129 -17.35 -37.70 5.31
N GLU A 130 -16.57 -38.44 6.10
CA GLU A 130 -15.33 -37.93 6.74
C GLU A 130 -14.14 -37.90 5.76
N ILE A 131 -14.11 -38.80 4.78
CA ILE A 131 -13.06 -38.83 3.74
C ILE A 131 -13.26 -37.69 2.72
N ASN A 132 -14.53 -37.40 2.36
CA ASN A 132 -14.87 -36.30 1.46
C ASN A 132 -14.55 -34.91 2.05
N THR A 133 -14.59 -34.75 3.38
CA THR A 133 -14.26 -33.49 4.05
C THR A 133 -12.75 -33.23 4.12
N ILE A 134 -11.93 -34.27 4.22
CA ILE A 134 -10.46 -34.14 4.22
C ILE A 134 -9.92 -33.81 2.82
N ASP A 135 -10.46 -34.44 1.77
CA ASP A 135 -10.06 -34.15 0.39
C ASP A 135 -10.52 -32.75 -0.04
N SER A 136 -11.72 -32.33 0.38
CA SER A 136 -12.19 -30.96 0.13
C SER A 136 -11.41 -29.90 0.91
N LEU A 137 -10.95 -30.19 2.13
CA LEU A 137 -10.07 -29.29 2.90
C LEU A 137 -8.67 -29.21 2.28
N THR A 138 -8.12 -30.33 1.83
CA THR A 138 -6.82 -30.38 1.12
C THR A 138 -6.88 -29.61 -0.18
N PHE A 139 -7.94 -29.80 -0.97
CA PHE A 139 -8.19 -29.04 -2.19
C PHE A 139 -8.40 -27.54 -1.92
N ALA A 140 -9.13 -27.18 -0.86
CA ALA A 140 -9.30 -25.79 -0.44
C ALA A 140 -7.97 -25.15 -0.03
N MET A 141 -7.10 -25.92 0.65
CA MET A 141 -5.75 -25.50 1.03
C MET A 141 -4.83 -25.32 -0.17
N GLU A 142 -4.86 -26.22 -1.16
CA GLU A 142 -4.10 -26.06 -2.40
C GLU A 142 -4.56 -24.84 -3.19
N LYS A 143 -5.87 -24.62 -3.26
CA LYS A 143 -6.46 -23.44 -3.89
C LYS A 143 -6.04 -22.16 -3.15
N MET A 144 -6.05 -22.16 -1.82
CA MET A 144 -5.54 -21.05 -1.00
C MET A 144 -4.05 -20.82 -1.25
N ARG A 145 -3.21 -21.86 -1.25
CA ARG A 145 -1.77 -21.76 -1.54
C ARG A 145 -1.51 -21.17 -2.92
N ALA A 146 -2.28 -21.59 -3.93
CA ALA A 146 -2.20 -21.03 -5.27
C ALA A 146 -2.65 -19.56 -5.32
N GLN A 147 -3.72 -19.19 -4.60
CA GLN A 147 -4.18 -17.81 -4.47
C GLN A 147 -3.16 -16.92 -3.74
N VAL A 148 -2.59 -17.38 -2.62
CA VAL A 148 -1.54 -16.68 -1.87
C VAL A 148 -0.28 -16.54 -2.72
N SER A 149 0.13 -17.58 -3.46
CA SER A 149 1.28 -17.49 -4.37
C SER A 149 1.04 -16.50 -5.51
N ARG A 150 -0.17 -16.46 -6.08
CA ARG A 150 -0.57 -15.45 -7.07
C ARG A 150 -0.56 -14.05 -6.47
N LEU A 151 -1.10 -13.90 -5.25
CA LEU A 151 -1.12 -12.64 -4.52
C LEU A 151 0.31 -12.18 -4.20
N GLN A 152 1.19 -13.06 -3.73
CA GLN A 152 2.60 -12.79 -3.49
C GLN A 152 3.35 -12.42 -4.78
N LYS A 153 3.03 -13.07 -5.92
CA LYS A 153 3.60 -12.72 -7.22
C LYS A 153 3.10 -11.35 -7.69
N GLN A 154 1.82 -11.04 -7.48
CA GLN A 154 1.23 -9.72 -7.73
C GLN A 154 1.85 -8.66 -6.81
N LEU A 155 2.02 -8.95 -5.53
CA LEU A 155 2.65 -8.08 -4.54
C LEU A 155 4.14 -7.88 -4.85
N ARG A 156 4.90 -8.90 -5.24
CA ARG A 156 6.29 -8.76 -5.71
C ARG A 156 6.39 -7.93 -6.97
N LYS A 157 5.46 -8.08 -7.92
CA LYS A 157 5.37 -7.21 -9.10
C LYS A 157 5.05 -5.77 -8.70
N LYS A 158 4.20 -5.56 -7.68
CA LYS A 158 3.80 -4.25 -7.15
C LYS A 158 4.84 -3.63 -6.19
N ALA A 159 5.69 -4.45 -5.56
CA ALA A 159 6.71 -4.07 -4.57
C ALA A 159 8.07 -3.72 -5.20
N ASN A 160 8.28 -4.05 -6.47
CA ASN A 160 9.47 -3.63 -7.23
C ASN A 160 9.29 -2.27 -7.91
N GLY A 161 8.37 -1.44 -7.42
CA GLY A 161 8.27 -0.06 -7.88
C GLY A 161 9.54 0.69 -7.53
N GLN A 162 10.34 1.05 -8.53
CA GLN A 162 11.50 1.90 -8.31
C GLN A 162 11.01 3.28 -7.89
N TYR A 163 11.71 3.88 -6.93
CA TYR A 163 11.42 5.23 -6.46
C TYR A 163 12.16 6.26 -7.31
N LEU A 164 11.44 7.26 -7.79
CA LEU A 164 12.01 8.40 -8.51
C LEU A 164 11.40 9.71 -8.02
N THR A 165 12.20 10.76 -8.13
CA THR A 165 11.71 12.13 -8.04
C THR A 165 12.00 12.89 -9.33
N PHE A 166 11.03 13.66 -9.80
CA PHE A 166 11.18 14.53 -10.96
C PHE A 166 10.22 15.72 -10.87
N ILE A 167 10.37 16.70 -11.75
CA ILE A 167 9.53 17.90 -11.81
C ILE A 167 8.62 17.80 -13.04
N THR A 168 7.33 18.09 -12.86
CA THR A 168 6.38 18.14 -13.99
C THR A 168 6.63 19.35 -14.88
N SER A 169 6.01 19.37 -16.06
CA SER A 169 5.98 20.56 -16.92
C SER A 169 5.41 21.81 -16.24
N LYS A 170 4.58 21.62 -15.19
CA LYS A 170 3.98 22.69 -14.37
C LYS A 170 4.84 23.08 -13.16
N GLY A 171 6.04 22.52 -13.00
CA GLY A 171 6.97 22.86 -11.91
C GLY A 171 6.71 22.16 -10.57
N SER A 172 5.74 21.24 -10.49
CA SER A 172 5.46 20.49 -9.26
C SER A 172 6.44 19.32 -9.09
N VAL A 173 6.93 19.10 -7.87
CA VAL A 173 7.75 17.92 -7.55
C VAL A 173 6.86 16.69 -7.47
N VAL A 174 7.32 15.60 -8.06
CA VAL A 174 6.64 14.30 -8.09
C VAL A 174 7.47 13.28 -7.35
N HIS A 175 6.84 12.58 -6.41
CA HIS A 175 7.35 11.38 -5.76
C HIS A 175 6.68 10.16 -6.40
N TYR A 176 7.43 9.40 -7.19
CA TYR A 176 6.92 8.29 -7.99
C TYR A 176 7.42 6.95 -7.45
N VAL A 177 6.54 5.95 -7.43
CA VAL A 177 6.86 4.54 -7.18
C VAL A 177 6.19 3.70 -8.25
N GLY A 178 6.99 2.97 -9.04
CA GLY A 178 6.46 2.09 -10.06
C GLY A 178 7.50 1.60 -11.06
N ASP A 179 7.04 1.21 -12.23
CA ASP A 179 7.90 0.76 -13.31
C ASP A 179 8.78 1.93 -13.82
N VAL A 180 10.07 1.66 -14.03
CA VAL A 180 11.05 2.65 -14.47
C VAL A 180 11.86 2.10 -15.63
N LYS A 181 12.02 2.93 -16.65
CA LYS A 181 12.86 2.68 -17.82
C LYS A 181 13.65 3.94 -18.14
N ASP A 182 14.95 3.80 -18.40
CA ASP A 182 15.85 4.91 -18.74
C ASP A 182 15.82 6.07 -17.72
N LYS A 183 15.75 5.72 -16.42
CA LYS A 183 15.61 6.67 -15.29
C LYS A 183 14.35 7.54 -15.34
N LYS A 184 13.34 7.11 -16.09
CA LYS A 184 12.05 7.79 -16.21
C LYS A 184 10.91 6.84 -15.82
N ALA A 185 9.86 7.38 -15.23
CA ALA A 185 8.61 6.68 -14.99
C ALA A 185 8.04 6.16 -16.32
N ASN A 186 7.87 4.85 -16.42
CA ASN A 186 7.45 4.15 -17.63
C ASN A 186 6.77 2.84 -17.23
N GLY A 187 5.51 2.62 -17.61
CA GLY A 187 4.71 1.46 -17.18
C GLY A 187 3.72 1.84 -16.09
N MET A 188 3.40 0.93 -15.17
CA MET A 188 2.44 1.19 -14.10
C MET A 188 3.11 1.82 -12.88
N GLY A 189 2.47 2.81 -12.27
CA GLY A 189 2.96 3.38 -11.02
C GLY A 189 2.04 4.38 -10.37
N VAL A 190 2.43 4.77 -9.16
CA VAL A 190 1.74 5.75 -8.32
C VAL A 190 2.64 6.96 -8.13
N ALA A 191 2.07 8.14 -8.27
CA ALA A 191 2.75 9.40 -7.99
C ALA A 191 2.00 10.24 -6.97
N LEU A 192 2.77 10.86 -6.08
CA LEU A 192 2.32 11.93 -5.19
C LEU A 192 2.97 13.24 -5.62
N LEU A 193 2.16 14.25 -5.88
CA LEU A 193 2.63 15.59 -6.24
C LEU A 193 2.82 16.41 -4.96
N SER A 194 3.77 17.35 -4.97
CA SER A 194 3.96 18.30 -3.88
C SER A 194 2.74 19.20 -3.62
N THR A 195 1.80 19.27 -4.57
CA THR A 195 0.50 19.93 -4.43
C THR A 195 -0.49 19.14 -3.57
N GLY A 196 -0.18 17.90 -3.20
CA GLY A 196 -1.08 16.97 -2.52
C GLY A 196 -1.92 16.10 -3.46
N SER A 197 -1.84 16.32 -4.77
CA SER A 197 -2.54 15.48 -5.76
C SER A 197 -1.90 14.10 -5.88
N ARG A 198 -2.69 13.09 -6.23
CA ARG A 198 -2.23 11.71 -6.45
C ARG A 198 -2.62 11.22 -7.83
N TYR A 199 -1.72 10.53 -8.52
CA TYR A 199 -2.03 9.81 -9.75
C TYR A 199 -1.68 8.34 -9.62
N GLU A 200 -2.55 7.48 -10.12
CA GLU A 200 -2.36 6.03 -10.17
C GLU A 200 -2.67 5.56 -11.59
N GLY A 201 -1.69 4.98 -12.29
CA GLY A 201 -1.94 4.52 -13.65
C GLY A 201 -0.69 4.30 -14.47
N GLN A 202 -0.88 4.37 -15.78
CA GLN A 202 0.18 4.19 -16.76
C GLN A 202 1.01 5.47 -16.94
N TRP A 203 2.29 5.29 -17.23
CA TRP A 203 3.31 6.31 -17.41
C TRP A 203 4.14 6.05 -18.65
N LYS A 204 4.58 7.12 -19.31
CA LYS A 204 5.53 7.09 -20.41
C LYS A 204 6.45 8.29 -20.32
N ASN A 205 7.75 8.05 -20.15
CA ASN A 205 8.77 9.10 -20.10
C ASN A 205 8.47 10.25 -19.10
N ASN A 206 8.13 9.93 -17.85
CA ASN A 206 7.73 10.90 -16.80
C ASN A 206 6.39 11.63 -17.03
N GLN A 207 5.61 11.22 -18.02
CA GLN A 207 4.29 11.79 -18.30
C GLN A 207 3.21 10.74 -18.08
N ARG A 208 2.05 11.17 -17.59
CA ARG A 208 0.86 10.32 -17.51
C ARG A 208 0.44 9.92 -18.93
N HIS A 209 0.16 8.63 -19.12
CA HIS A 209 -0.17 8.06 -20.43
C HIS A 209 -1.06 6.84 -20.25
N GLY A 210 -1.87 6.46 -21.23
CA GLY A 210 -2.74 5.29 -21.14
C GLY A 210 -3.84 5.46 -20.08
N GLN A 211 -4.28 4.38 -19.45
CA GLN A 211 -5.32 4.42 -18.42
C GLN A 211 -4.76 4.83 -17.05
N GLY A 212 -5.48 5.69 -16.34
CA GLY A 212 -5.16 6.05 -14.97
C GLY A 212 -6.24 6.87 -14.27
N THR A 213 -6.06 7.02 -12.96
CA THR A 213 -6.92 7.81 -12.09
C THR A 213 -6.12 8.91 -11.42
N PHE A 214 -6.62 10.14 -11.49
CA PHE A 214 -6.05 11.31 -10.84
C PHE A 214 -6.99 11.78 -9.75
N TYR A 215 -6.43 12.05 -8.57
CA TYR A 215 -7.11 12.55 -7.39
C TYR A 215 -6.58 13.94 -7.05
N TRP A 216 -7.48 14.90 -6.94
CA TRP A 216 -7.15 16.25 -6.50
C TRP A 216 -7.33 16.39 -4.97
N PRO A 217 -6.61 17.31 -4.32
CA PRO A 217 -6.71 17.53 -2.88
C PRO A 217 -8.10 18.00 -2.41
N ASP A 218 -8.85 18.62 -3.30
CA ASP A 218 -10.23 19.10 -3.08
C ASP A 218 -11.29 17.98 -3.17
N GLY A 219 -10.86 16.73 -3.41
CA GLY A 219 -11.73 15.57 -3.53
C GLY A 219 -12.27 15.32 -4.93
N GLN A 220 -11.94 16.17 -5.92
CA GLN A 220 -12.25 15.87 -7.32
C GLN A 220 -11.43 14.65 -7.76
N SER A 221 -11.94 13.89 -8.73
CA SER A 221 -11.17 12.81 -9.34
C SER A 221 -11.53 12.58 -10.81
N TYR A 222 -10.59 12.01 -11.57
CA TYR A 222 -10.77 11.66 -12.97
C TYR A 222 -10.22 10.28 -13.20
N GLU A 223 -11.00 9.43 -13.83
CA GLU A 223 -10.63 8.08 -14.24
C GLU A 223 -10.77 7.98 -15.76
N GLY A 224 -9.68 7.67 -16.46
CA GLY A 224 -9.75 7.51 -17.91
C GLY A 224 -8.40 7.56 -18.59
N THR A 225 -8.44 7.92 -19.87
CA THR A 225 -7.28 7.85 -20.74
C THR A 225 -6.49 9.16 -20.71
N TYR A 226 -5.15 9.03 -20.76
CA TYR A 226 -4.18 10.11 -20.78
C TYR A 226 -3.22 9.98 -21.97
N ILE A 227 -2.85 11.11 -22.57
CA ILE A 227 -1.77 11.21 -23.55
C ILE A 227 -0.91 12.43 -23.21
N ASN A 228 0.39 12.21 -22.96
CA ASN A 228 1.38 13.25 -22.69
C ASN A 228 0.92 14.23 -21.59
N ASP A 229 0.53 13.70 -20.43
CA ASP A 229 0.00 14.44 -19.27
C ASP A 229 -1.37 15.10 -19.44
N LYS A 230 -2.05 14.95 -20.57
CA LYS A 230 -3.40 15.48 -20.78
C LYS A 230 -4.43 14.37 -20.81
N ARG A 231 -5.64 14.66 -20.32
CA ARG A 231 -6.81 13.78 -20.50
C ARG A 231 -7.16 13.75 -21.98
N ASP A 232 -7.17 12.56 -22.55
CA ASP A 232 -7.38 12.36 -23.98
C ASP A 232 -7.92 10.95 -24.23
N GLY A 233 -9.08 10.84 -24.89
CA GLY A 233 -9.84 9.61 -25.06
C GLY A 233 -11.07 9.54 -24.14
N GLN A 234 -11.50 8.34 -23.74
CA GLN A 234 -12.66 8.19 -22.86
C GLN A 234 -12.26 8.33 -21.40
N GLY A 235 -13.14 8.97 -20.61
CA GLY A 235 -12.94 9.14 -19.17
C GLY A 235 -14.16 9.66 -18.43
N THR A 236 -14.14 9.47 -17.12
CA THR A 236 -15.14 9.96 -16.17
C THR A 236 -14.49 10.95 -15.22
N TYR A 237 -15.09 12.14 -15.10
CA TYR A 237 -14.73 13.13 -14.08
C TYR A 237 -15.78 13.11 -12.97
N TYR A 238 -15.32 13.13 -11.73
CA TYR A 238 -16.14 13.09 -10.53
C TYR A 238 -15.90 14.37 -9.71
N TRP A 239 -16.99 15.02 -9.34
CA TRP A 239 -16.98 16.14 -8.41
C TRP A 239 -17.33 15.67 -6.98
N PRO A 240 -16.79 16.30 -5.93
CA PRO A 240 -17.07 15.96 -4.53
C PRO A 240 -18.56 16.03 -4.16
N ASN A 241 -19.33 16.83 -4.90
CA ASN A 241 -20.75 17.04 -4.68
C ASN A 241 -21.64 15.90 -5.25
N GLY A 242 -21.04 14.88 -5.88
CA GLY A 242 -21.72 13.73 -6.48
C GLY A 242 -22.04 13.88 -7.97
N GLU A 243 -21.78 15.05 -8.57
CA GLU A 243 -21.87 15.23 -10.02
C GLU A 243 -20.77 14.43 -10.72
N LYS A 244 -21.04 14.01 -11.96
CA LYS A 244 -20.02 13.38 -12.80
C LYS A 244 -20.25 13.63 -14.27
N TYR A 245 -19.16 13.64 -15.03
CA TYR A 245 -19.19 13.71 -16.49
C TYR A 245 -18.57 12.44 -17.04
N VAL A 246 -19.25 11.78 -17.97
CA VAL A 246 -18.77 10.57 -18.66
C VAL A 246 -18.76 10.88 -20.15
N GLY A 247 -17.60 10.84 -20.80
CA GLY A 247 -17.53 11.15 -22.22
C GLY A 247 -16.13 11.13 -22.78
N HIS A 248 -15.98 11.68 -23.98
CA HIS A 248 -14.67 11.86 -24.59
C HIS A 248 -14.02 13.15 -24.09
N TRP A 249 -12.69 13.12 -24.12
CA TRP A 249 -11.79 14.15 -23.70
C TRP A 249 -10.75 14.34 -24.80
N LYS A 250 -10.30 15.57 -24.99
CA LYS A 250 -9.23 15.90 -25.92
C LYS A 250 -8.41 17.02 -25.30
N ALA A 251 -7.11 16.78 -25.13
CA ALA A 251 -6.19 17.79 -24.60
C ALA A 251 -6.63 18.51 -23.30
N ASP A 252 -7.22 17.78 -22.35
CA ASP A 252 -7.81 18.26 -21.08
C ASP A 252 -9.22 18.88 -21.15
N GLU A 253 -9.85 18.96 -22.30
CA GLU A 253 -11.20 19.52 -22.48
C GLU A 253 -12.21 18.40 -22.81
N ARG A 254 -13.47 18.58 -22.41
CA ARG A 254 -14.57 17.70 -22.83
C ARG A 254 -14.78 17.86 -24.33
N PHE A 255 -14.83 16.72 -25.02
CA PHE A 255 -14.93 16.67 -26.48
C PHE A 255 -15.86 15.51 -26.89
N GLY A 256 -16.45 15.56 -28.08
CA GLY A 256 -17.24 14.48 -28.65
C GLY A 256 -18.46 14.09 -27.82
N GLU A 257 -18.89 12.83 -27.90
CA GLU A 257 -20.05 12.36 -27.14
C GLU A 257 -19.77 12.33 -25.63
N GLY A 258 -20.68 12.89 -24.84
CA GLY A 258 -20.61 12.91 -23.39
C GLY A 258 -21.95 13.13 -22.67
N ILE A 259 -22.02 12.69 -21.43
CA ILE A 259 -23.19 12.79 -20.53
C ILE A 259 -22.75 13.41 -19.20
N PHE A 260 -23.40 14.48 -18.80
CA PHE A 260 -23.26 15.10 -17.49
C PHE A 260 -24.41 14.66 -16.58
N TYR A 261 -24.04 14.09 -15.44
CA TYR A 261 -24.94 13.64 -14.38
C TYR A 261 -24.92 14.64 -13.23
N GLY A 262 -26.12 15.02 -12.78
CA GLY A 262 -26.34 15.83 -11.60
C GLY A 262 -26.05 15.07 -10.30
N LYS A 263 -26.13 15.77 -9.17
CA LYS A 263 -25.86 15.22 -7.82
C LYS A 263 -26.69 13.98 -7.47
N LYS A 264 -27.88 13.84 -8.06
CA LYS A 264 -28.80 12.72 -7.81
C LYS A 264 -28.66 11.59 -8.84
N GLY A 265 -27.69 11.71 -9.76
CA GLY A 265 -27.49 10.77 -10.86
C GLY A 265 -28.45 10.96 -12.03
N ASP A 266 -29.25 12.03 -12.03
CA ASP A 266 -30.07 12.45 -13.15
C ASP A 266 -29.21 12.99 -14.30
N ILE A 267 -29.60 12.71 -15.54
CA ILE A 267 -28.91 13.26 -16.72
C ILE A 267 -29.32 14.73 -16.85
N VAL A 268 -28.40 15.65 -16.59
CA VAL A 268 -28.61 17.10 -16.72
C VAL A 268 -28.36 17.55 -18.16
N ALA A 269 -27.33 16.98 -18.79
CA ALA A 269 -27.00 17.24 -20.18
C ALA A 269 -26.42 15.99 -20.83
N SER A 270 -26.69 15.79 -22.10
CA SER A 270 -26.05 14.78 -22.93
C SER A 270 -25.95 15.28 -24.35
N GLY A 271 -24.93 14.86 -25.09
CA GLY A 271 -24.74 15.38 -26.45
C GLY A 271 -23.29 15.42 -26.90
N ILE A 272 -23.04 16.24 -27.92
CA ILE A 272 -21.70 16.50 -28.46
C ILE A 272 -21.11 17.72 -27.76
N TRP A 273 -19.91 17.55 -27.22
CA TRP A 273 -19.11 18.59 -26.57
C TRP A 273 -17.96 19.02 -27.49
N GLU A 274 -17.65 20.31 -27.54
CA GLU A 274 -16.44 20.85 -28.15
C GLU A 274 -15.89 21.93 -27.22
N ASP A 275 -14.58 21.87 -26.94
CA ASP A 275 -13.86 22.85 -26.11
C ASP A 275 -14.57 23.17 -24.78
N ASP A 276 -15.02 22.13 -24.06
CA ASP A 276 -15.79 22.22 -22.81
C ASP A 276 -17.22 22.79 -22.90
N GLU A 277 -17.73 23.06 -24.10
CA GLU A 277 -19.09 23.54 -24.35
C GLU A 277 -19.98 22.46 -25.01
N LEU A 278 -21.26 22.42 -24.64
CA LEU A 278 -22.24 21.52 -25.25
C LEU A 278 -22.75 22.13 -26.55
N VAL A 279 -22.43 21.52 -27.70
CA VAL A 279 -22.74 22.05 -29.04
C VAL A 279 -24.02 21.44 -29.62
N GLN A 280 -24.32 20.18 -29.28
CA GLN A 280 -25.51 19.49 -29.79
C GLN A 280 -26.17 18.63 -28.72
N GLU A 281 -27.44 18.90 -28.40
CA GLU A 281 -28.28 18.05 -27.54
C GLU A 281 -28.77 16.79 -28.27
N PRO A 282 -29.14 15.70 -27.56
CA PRO A 282 -29.58 14.48 -28.19
C PRO A 282 -30.90 14.77 -28.89
N ASN A 283 -31.02 14.34 -30.14
CA ASN A 283 -32.26 14.44 -30.90
C ASN A 283 -33.39 13.76 -30.12
N ARG A 284 -34.16 14.53 -29.34
CA ARG A 284 -35.42 14.05 -28.75
C ARG A 284 -36.36 13.83 -29.91
N ARG A 285 -36.35 12.62 -30.48
CA ARG A 285 -37.40 12.18 -31.40
C ARG A 285 -38.71 12.32 -30.63
N ARG A 286 -39.43 13.41 -30.91
CA ARG A 286 -40.82 13.60 -30.53
C ARG A 286 -41.58 12.40 -31.09
N LYS A 287 -41.99 11.49 -30.20
CA LYS A 287 -43.08 10.56 -30.47
C LYS A 287 -44.34 11.17 -29.88
#